data_AF-A0A420SPP6-F1
#
_entry.id   AF-A0A420SPP6-F1
#
_cell.length_a   1.000
_cell.length_b   1.000
_cell.length_c   1.000
_cell.angle_alpha   90.00
_cell.angle_beta   90.00
_cell.angle_gamma   90.00
#
_symmetry.space_group_name_H-M   'P 1'
#
loop_
_entity.id
_entity.type
_entity.pdbx_description
1 polymer ?
#
loop_
_entity_poly.entity_id
_entity_poly.type
_entity_poly.pdbx_seq_one_letter_code
_entity_poly.pdbx_strand_id
1 'polypeptide(L)'
;MAEKGLAIDYSSFAPTTEIRILTLERGRGDDPIVCTLRPATRDGAEYHALSYECEDESKNDPFITVDGRHVQIRMNLYDALMNIRKPTEDQRLWVDAICINQSDVQDKSQQVAMMGEIFTNAVGVISWLGPARDDSNLAMYMMFHNDTPDSSNKDSRKLKALLSLCRRRYWRRVWIIQELHLAKSYVVWCGHKSIPDHRFERALAGLSCQNDTYSDDFS
;
A
#
# COMPACT_ATOMS: atom_id res chain seq x y z
N MET A 1 -14.65 -8.46 14.24
CA MET A 1 -14.66 -9.83 13.70
C MET A 1 -13.25 -10.35 13.80
N ALA A 2 -13.04 -11.56 14.33
CA ALA A 2 -11.70 -12.14 14.37
C ALA A 2 -11.30 -12.50 12.93
N GLU A 3 -10.22 -11.91 12.42
CA GLU A 3 -9.64 -12.33 11.15
C GLU A 3 -9.28 -13.82 11.27
N LYS A 4 -9.86 -14.67 10.40
CA LYS A 4 -9.40 -16.05 10.29
C LYS A 4 -7.92 -16.03 9.91
N GLY A 5 -7.10 -16.77 10.65
CA GLY A 5 -5.69 -16.93 10.32
C GLY A 5 -5.49 -17.54 8.94
N LEU A 6 -4.42 -17.13 8.26
CA LEU A 6 -4.01 -17.69 6.97
C LEU A 6 -3.45 -19.10 7.16
N ALA A 7 -3.70 -19.98 6.20
CA ALA A 7 -3.17 -21.35 6.19
C ALA A 7 -1.68 -21.39 5.78
N ILE A 8 -0.83 -20.75 6.59
CA ILE A 8 0.63 -20.61 6.40
C ILE A 8 1.35 -21.30 7.56
N ASP A 9 2.42 -22.02 7.25
CA ASP A 9 3.33 -22.54 8.28
C ASP A 9 4.33 -21.46 8.68
N TYR A 10 4.03 -20.78 9.79
CA TYR A 10 4.87 -19.72 10.31
C TYR A 10 6.09 -20.27 11.05
N SER A 11 7.29 -19.99 10.54
CA SER A 11 8.52 -20.31 11.26
C SER A 11 8.61 -19.52 12.56
N SER A 12 9.03 -20.18 13.64
CA SER A 12 9.38 -19.52 14.91
C SER A 12 10.66 -18.71 14.75
N PHE A 13 10.77 -17.57 15.42
CA PHE A 13 11.90 -16.65 15.33
C PHE A 13 12.06 -15.85 16.64
N ALA A 14 13.20 -15.18 16.83
CA ALA A 14 13.50 -14.33 17.97
C ALA A 14 12.59 -13.08 17.95
N PRO A 15 11.60 -12.98 18.85
CA PRO A 15 10.41 -12.16 18.61
C PRO A 15 10.60 -10.64 18.68
N THR A 16 11.75 -10.15 19.15
CA THR A 16 12.00 -8.72 19.35
C THR A 16 12.83 -8.06 18.24
N THR A 17 13.43 -8.85 17.35
CA THR A 17 14.33 -8.33 16.30
C THR A 17 14.07 -8.93 14.92
N GLU A 18 13.25 -9.98 14.85
CA GLU A 18 12.96 -10.66 13.60
C GLU A 18 11.54 -10.39 13.10
N ILE A 19 11.43 -10.32 11.78
CA ILE A 19 10.21 -10.13 11.02
C ILE A 19 10.16 -11.18 9.92
N ARG A 20 8.99 -11.41 9.32
CA ARG A 20 8.90 -12.22 8.10
C ARG A 20 8.88 -11.32 6.88
N ILE A 21 9.63 -11.71 5.85
CA ILE A 21 9.65 -11.04 4.55
C ILE A 21 9.02 -11.98 3.53
N LEU A 22 8.02 -11.47 2.84
CA LEU A 22 7.37 -12.10 1.71
C LEU A 22 8.20 -11.82 0.46
N THR A 23 8.71 -12.85 -0.19
CA THR A 23 9.28 -12.72 -1.52
C THR A 23 8.18 -13.05 -2.53
N LEU A 24 7.68 -12.01 -3.21
CA LEU A 24 6.77 -12.10 -4.34
C LEU A 24 7.57 -12.46 -5.59
N GLU A 25 7.31 -13.64 -6.17
CA GLU A 25 8.03 -14.09 -7.36
C GLU A 25 7.64 -13.26 -8.59
N ARG A 26 8.59 -13.07 -9.49
CA ARG A 26 8.39 -12.41 -10.78
C ARG A 26 7.29 -13.12 -11.58
N GLY A 27 6.54 -12.36 -12.37
CA GLY A 27 5.48 -12.92 -13.22
C GLY A 27 4.87 -11.87 -14.13
N ARG A 28 4.09 -12.31 -15.12
CA ARG A 28 3.49 -11.44 -16.14
C ARG A 28 1.97 -11.61 -16.17
N GLY A 29 1.28 -10.51 -16.47
CA GLY A 29 -0.17 -10.50 -16.63
C GLY A 29 -0.87 -11.25 -15.48
N ASP A 30 -1.62 -12.26 -15.87
CA ASP A 30 -2.47 -13.13 -15.09
C ASP A 30 -1.79 -14.42 -14.59
N ASP A 31 -0.46 -14.54 -14.73
CA ASP A 31 0.30 -15.64 -14.12
C ASP A 31 -0.06 -15.78 -12.62
N PRO A 32 -0.21 -16.99 -12.07
CA PRO A 32 -0.51 -17.17 -10.64
C PRO A 32 0.50 -16.44 -9.74
N ILE A 33 0.02 -15.84 -8.65
CA ILE A 33 0.90 -15.26 -7.64
C ILE A 33 1.50 -16.40 -6.81
N VAL A 34 2.82 -16.48 -6.82
CA VAL A 34 3.62 -17.40 -6.02
C VAL A 34 4.56 -16.58 -5.14
N CYS A 35 4.63 -16.96 -3.87
CA CYS A 35 5.45 -16.29 -2.87
C CYS A 35 6.16 -17.30 -1.97
N THR A 36 7.26 -16.85 -1.36
CA THR A 36 7.91 -17.54 -0.23
C THR A 36 7.98 -16.62 0.98
N LEU A 37 7.85 -17.17 2.19
CA LEU A 37 7.87 -16.40 3.42
C LEU A 37 9.07 -16.81 4.29
N ARG A 38 10.00 -15.89 4.56
CA ARG A 38 11.22 -16.21 5.33
C ARG A 38 11.41 -15.24 6.50
N PRO A 39 11.88 -15.72 7.67
CA PRO A 39 12.28 -14.84 8.75
C PRO A 39 13.54 -14.06 8.35
N ALA A 40 13.66 -12.83 8.85
CA ALA A 40 14.82 -11.97 8.66
C ALA A 40 14.97 -11.03 9.86
N THR A 41 16.21 -10.67 10.18
CA THR A 41 16.49 -9.61 11.15
C THR A 41 16.08 -8.26 10.56
N ARG A 42 15.20 -7.53 11.25
CA ARG A 42 14.61 -6.27 10.78
C ARG A 42 15.66 -5.23 10.37
N ASP A 43 16.73 -5.08 11.16
CA ASP A 43 17.74 -4.02 11.00
C ASP A 43 18.77 -4.30 9.88
N GLY A 44 18.69 -5.46 9.22
CA GLY A 44 19.58 -5.84 8.11
C GLY A 44 18.85 -6.37 6.87
N ALA A 45 17.53 -6.37 6.88
CA ALA A 45 16.73 -6.87 5.76
C ALA A 45 16.42 -5.75 4.76
N GLU A 46 16.63 -6.02 3.48
CA GLU A 46 16.12 -5.17 2.40
C GLU A 46 14.72 -5.62 1.98
N TYR A 47 13.75 -4.72 2.14
CA TYR A 47 12.35 -4.94 1.76
C TYR A 47 11.62 -3.61 1.56
N HIS A 48 10.51 -3.65 0.83
CA HIS A 48 9.52 -2.57 0.84
C HIS A 48 8.38 -2.93 1.77
N ALA A 49 7.86 -1.97 2.53
CA ALA A 49 6.63 -2.19 3.29
C ALA A 49 5.41 -1.84 2.42
N LEU A 50 4.42 -2.74 2.38
CA LEU A 50 3.17 -2.48 1.68
C LEU A 50 2.17 -1.84 2.64
N SER A 51 1.75 -0.63 2.30
CA SER A 51 0.68 0.09 2.96
C SER A 51 -0.57 0.05 2.07
N TYR A 52 -1.67 -0.49 2.59
CA TYR A 52 -2.93 -0.64 1.87
C TYR A 52 -4.09 -0.71 2.86
N GLU A 53 -5.30 -0.39 2.40
CA GLU A 53 -6.49 -0.56 3.22
C GLU A 53 -6.91 -2.03 3.28
N CYS A 54 -7.05 -2.59 4.49
CA CYS A 54 -7.70 -3.88 4.65
C CYS A 54 -9.21 -3.71 4.41
N GLU A 55 -9.74 -4.37 3.39
CA GLU A 55 -11.17 -4.39 3.09
C GLU A 55 -11.87 -5.56 3.80
N ASP A 56 -13.18 -5.43 3.98
CA ASP A 56 -14.01 -6.48 4.57
C ASP A 56 -14.03 -7.75 3.71
N GLU A 57 -14.42 -8.88 4.32
CA GLU A 57 -14.46 -10.16 3.61
C GLU A 57 -15.38 -10.14 2.40
N SER A 58 -14.90 -10.74 1.29
CA SER A 58 -15.71 -10.97 0.10
C SER A 58 -15.89 -12.46 -0.14
N LYS A 59 -17.05 -12.83 -0.71
CA LYS A 59 -17.33 -14.22 -1.10
C LYS A 59 -16.38 -14.74 -2.19
N ASN A 60 -15.73 -13.83 -2.92
CA ASN A 60 -14.88 -14.15 -4.07
C ASN A 60 -13.41 -13.76 -3.83
N ASP A 61 -12.94 -13.81 -2.59
CA ASP A 61 -11.55 -13.54 -2.25
C ASP A 61 -10.61 -14.59 -2.91
N PRO A 62 -9.56 -14.15 -3.64
CA PRO A 62 -8.71 -15.04 -4.44
C PRO A 62 -7.68 -15.80 -3.61
N PHE A 63 -7.07 -16.81 -4.25
CA PHE A 63 -5.98 -17.58 -3.67
C PHE A 63 -4.64 -17.21 -4.30
N ILE A 64 -3.60 -17.17 -3.48
CA ILE A 64 -2.19 -17.13 -3.88
C ILE A 64 -1.48 -18.39 -3.37
N THR A 65 -0.27 -18.64 -3.85
CA THR A 65 0.58 -19.71 -3.32
C THR A 65 1.65 -19.12 -2.41
N VAL A 66 1.73 -19.56 -1.16
CA VAL A 66 2.80 -19.20 -0.22
C VAL A 66 3.47 -20.47 0.27
N ASP A 67 4.76 -20.65 -0.02
CA ASP A 67 5.52 -21.85 0.34
C ASP A 67 4.83 -23.17 -0.07
N GLY A 68 4.25 -23.17 -1.28
CA GLY A 68 3.54 -24.31 -1.85
C GLY A 68 2.12 -24.53 -1.31
N ARG A 69 1.63 -23.68 -0.40
CA ARG A 69 0.26 -23.75 0.15
C ARG A 69 -0.64 -22.72 -0.52
N HIS A 70 -1.89 -23.10 -0.78
CA HIS A 70 -2.92 -22.17 -1.24
C HIS A 70 -3.45 -21.34 -0.06
N VAL A 71 -3.25 -20.04 -0.14
CA VAL A 71 -3.64 -19.07 0.89
C VAL A 71 -4.67 -18.11 0.30
N GLN A 72 -5.84 -18.04 0.93
CA GLN A 72 -6.86 -17.07 0.54
C GLN A 72 -6.50 -15.70 1.10
N ILE A 73 -6.48 -14.68 0.25
CA ILE A 73 -6.21 -13.29 0.63
C ILE A 73 -7.32 -12.38 0.14
N ARG A 74 -7.44 -11.19 0.73
CA ARG A 74 -8.42 -10.19 0.29
C ARG A 74 -8.13 -9.75 -1.14
N MET A 75 -9.20 -9.49 -1.91
CA MET A 75 -9.09 -8.98 -3.28
C MET A 75 -8.19 -7.73 -3.37
N ASN A 76 -8.33 -6.76 -2.46
CA ASN A 76 -7.51 -5.56 -2.49
C ASN A 76 -6.00 -5.84 -2.36
N LEU A 77 -5.61 -6.81 -1.52
CA LEU A 77 -4.22 -7.23 -1.40
C LEU A 77 -3.75 -7.99 -2.66
N TYR A 78 -4.61 -8.83 -3.22
CA TYR A 78 -4.31 -9.54 -4.47
C TYR A 78 -4.05 -8.56 -5.62
N ASP A 79 -4.92 -7.56 -5.78
CA ASP A 79 -4.76 -6.51 -6.79
C ASP A 79 -3.46 -5.72 -6.58
N ALA A 80 -3.12 -5.40 -5.32
CA ALA A 80 -1.87 -4.74 -4.99
C ALA A 80 -0.67 -5.59 -5.44
N LEU A 81 -0.62 -6.86 -5.03
CA LEU A 81 0.47 -7.79 -5.39
C LEU A 81 0.58 -7.95 -6.91
N MET A 82 -0.54 -8.10 -7.63
CA MET A 82 -0.53 -8.20 -9.10
C MET A 82 0.05 -6.95 -9.78
N ASN A 83 -0.31 -5.75 -9.32
CA ASN A 83 0.15 -4.51 -9.94
C ASN A 83 1.60 -4.18 -9.57
N ILE A 84 2.04 -4.56 -8.37
CA ILE A 84 3.41 -4.35 -7.91
C ILE A 84 4.36 -5.36 -8.56
N ARG A 85 3.89 -6.61 -8.79
CA ARG A 85 4.68 -7.71 -9.37
C ARG A 85 5.41 -7.31 -10.63
N LYS A 86 6.71 -7.57 -10.67
CA LYS A 86 7.55 -7.28 -11.82
C LYS A 86 7.76 -8.52 -12.71
N PRO A 87 7.96 -8.33 -14.02
CA PRO A 87 8.10 -9.42 -14.97
C PRO A 87 9.44 -10.14 -14.94
N THR A 88 10.47 -9.54 -14.33
CA THR A 88 11.86 -10.01 -14.43
C THR A 88 12.58 -10.13 -13.10
N GLU A 89 12.03 -9.56 -12.03
CA GLU A 89 12.65 -9.56 -10.71
C GLU A 89 11.64 -9.88 -9.62
N ASP A 90 12.11 -10.65 -8.64
CA ASP A 90 11.34 -10.97 -7.45
C ASP A 90 11.38 -9.77 -6.50
N GLN A 91 10.31 -9.58 -5.73
CA GLN A 91 10.16 -8.42 -4.87
C GLN A 91 10.04 -8.84 -3.42
N ARG A 92 10.89 -8.25 -2.57
CA ARG A 92 10.87 -8.46 -1.13
C ARG A 92 9.95 -7.44 -0.47
N LEU A 93 8.87 -7.93 0.12
CA LEU A 93 7.80 -7.14 0.70
C LEU A 93 7.58 -7.52 2.17
N TRP A 94 7.24 -6.53 2.99
CA TRP A 94 6.56 -6.77 4.25
C TRP A 94 5.08 -6.41 4.08
N VAL A 95 4.20 -7.38 4.33
CA VAL A 95 2.75 -7.27 4.20
C VAL A 95 2.13 -7.77 5.49
N ASP A 96 1.51 -6.89 6.27
CA ASP A 96 0.95 -7.19 7.59
C ASP A 96 0.07 -8.45 7.65
N ALA A 97 -0.85 -8.61 6.70
CA ALA A 97 -1.79 -9.73 6.65
C ALA A 97 -1.10 -11.08 6.44
N ILE A 98 0.08 -11.11 5.81
CA ILE A 98 0.81 -12.34 5.47
C ILE A 98 2.00 -12.56 6.41
N CYS A 99 2.79 -11.52 6.67
CA CYS A 99 4.03 -11.61 7.45
C CYS A 99 3.77 -11.82 8.95
N ILE A 100 2.65 -11.32 9.46
CA ILE A 100 2.21 -11.50 10.84
C ILE A 100 1.30 -12.74 10.92
N ASN A 101 1.56 -13.62 11.87
CA ASN A 101 0.63 -14.70 12.18
C ASN A 101 -0.59 -14.13 12.90
N GLN A 102 -1.64 -13.82 12.15
CA GLN A 102 -2.88 -13.22 12.68
C GLN A 102 -3.61 -14.11 13.69
N SER A 103 -3.33 -15.42 13.70
CA SER A 103 -3.92 -16.38 14.64
C SER A 103 -3.17 -16.50 15.97
N ASP A 104 -1.94 -15.97 16.03
CA ASP A 104 -1.12 -15.94 17.25
C ASP A 104 -1.15 -14.53 17.84
N VAL A 105 -1.83 -14.39 18.98
CA VAL A 105 -1.99 -13.11 19.68
C VAL A 105 -0.63 -12.55 20.12
N GLN A 106 0.32 -13.42 20.47
CA GLN A 106 1.64 -12.98 20.90
C GLN A 106 2.43 -12.42 19.71
N ASP A 107 2.49 -13.15 18.60
CA ASP A 107 3.14 -12.69 17.36
C ASP A 107 2.52 -11.38 16.87
N LYS A 108 1.17 -11.33 16.81
CA LYS A 108 0.44 -10.12 16.40
C LYS A 108 0.79 -8.93 17.28
N SER A 109 0.73 -9.07 18.60
CA SER A 109 1.00 -7.97 19.52
C SER A 109 2.44 -7.46 19.39
N GLN A 110 3.40 -8.37 19.21
CA GLN A 110 4.81 -8.02 19.03
C GLN A 110 5.07 -7.31 17.72
N GLN A 111 4.57 -7.85 16.60
CA GLN A 111 4.75 -7.24 15.28
C GLN A 111 4.05 -5.87 15.18
N VAL A 112 2.86 -5.72 15.80
CA VAL A 112 2.15 -4.44 15.90
C VAL A 112 2.97 -3.42 16.71
N ALA A 113 3.57 -3.84 17.82
CA ALA A 113 4.44 -2.97 18.62
C ALA A 113 5.68 -2.50 17.84
N MET A 114 6.18 -3.31 16.89
CA MET A 114 7.34 -3.01 16.06
C MET A 114 7.01 -2.27 14.75
N MET A 115 5.74 -2.01 14.42
CA MET A 115 5.38 -1.44 13.10
C MET A 115 6.15 -0.17 12.76
N GLY A 116 6.31 0.76 13.71
CA GLY A 116 7.06 1.99 13.46
C GLY A 116 8.50 1.71 13.01
N GLU A 117 9.17 0.74 13.63
CA GLU A 117 10.53 0.33 13.27
C GLU A 117 10.57 -0.45 11.95
N ILE A 118 9.52 -1.20 11.61
CA ILE A 118 9.40 -1.89 10.32
C ILE A 118 9.32 -0.88 9.17
N PHE A 119 8.42 0.10 9.27
CA PHE A 119 8.28 1.14 8.25
C PHE A 119 9.52 2.04 8.16
N THR A 120 10.16 2.33 9.29
CA THR A 120 11.43 3.09 9.34
C THR A 120 12.58 2.36 8.64
N ASN A 121 12.69 1.04 8.84
CA ASN A 121 13.80 0.26 8.30
C ASN A 121 13.62 -0.15 6.83
N ALA A 122 12.38 -0.18 6.33
CA ALA A 122 12.11 -0.47 4.92
C ALA A 122 12.93 0.42 3.96
N VAL A 123 13.23 -0.11 2.78
CA VAL A 123 13.88 0.64 1.67
C VAL A 123 12.96 1.77 1.22
N GLY A 124 11.66 1.50 1.18
CA GLY A 124 10.62 2.46 0.91
C GLY A 124 9.25 1.83 1.13
N VAL A 125 8.22 2.67 1.07
CA VAL A 125 6.85 2.24 1.29
C VAL A 125 6.06 2.29 -0.01
N ILE A 126 5.32 1.22 -0.27
CA ILE A 126 4.39 1.16 -1.40
C ILE A 126 3.01 1.46 -0.86
N SER A 127 2.45 2.59 -1.28
CA SER A 127 1.13 3.07 -0.85
C SER A 127 0.07 2.71 -1.88
N TRP A 128 -0.60 1.58 -1.68
CA TRP A 128 -1.63 1.09 -2.59
C TRP A 128 -2.99 1.69 -2.28
N LEU A 129 -3.47 2.56 -3.17
CA LEU A 129 -4.76 3.23 -3.04
C LEU A 129 -5.94 2.38 -3.54
N GLY A 130 -5.70 1.21 -4.13
CA GLY A 130 -6.71 0.39 -4.78
C GLY A 130 -6.74 0.52 -6.31
N PRO A 131 -7.62 -0.26 -6.97
CA PRO A 131 -7.79 -0.25 -8.43
C PRO A 131 -8.10 1.13 -9.03
N ALA A 132 -7.97 1.24 -10.35
CA ALA A 132 -8.34 2.44 -11.07
C ALA A 132 -9.87 2.62 -11.05
N ARG A 133 -10.35 3.75 -10.52
CA ARG A 133 -11.77 4.13 -10.43
C ARG A 133 -11.90 5.64 -10.26
N ASP A 134 -13.08 6.20 -10.54
CA ASP A 134 -13.41 7.61 -10.31
C ASP A 134 -12.43 8.60 -10.99
N ASP A 135 -12.06 8.30 -12.24
CA ASP A 135 -11.05 9.05 -13.02
C ASP A 135 -9.65 9.10 -12.36
N SER A 136 -9.31 8.16 -11.49
CA SER A 136 -7.99 8.12 -10.85
C SER A 136 -6.83 8.08 -11.83
N ASN A 137 -6.97 7.48 -13.01
CA ASN A 137 -5.94 7.52 -14.06
C ASN A 137 -5.63 8.95 -14.52
N LEU A 138 -6.66 9.79 -14.64
CA LEU A 138 -6.52 11.21 -14.99
C LEU A 138 -5.88 11.97 -13.83
N ALA A 139 -6.33 11.74 -12.59
CA ALA A 139 -5.74 12.34 -11.40
C ALA A 139 -4.24 12.01 -11.28
N MET A 140 -3.89 10.73 -11.42
CA MET A 140 -2.52 10.26 -11.35
C MET A 140 -1.65 10.89 -12.46
N TYR A 141 -2.18 11.00 -13.68
CA TYR A 141 -1.50 11.68 -14.79
C TYR A 141 -1.22 13.16 -14.46
N MET A 142 -2.23 13.90 -14.00
CA MET A 142 -2.07 15.33 -13.67
C MET A 142 -1.06 15.54 -12.54
N MET A 143 -1.13 14.73 -11.48
CA MET A 143 -0.18 14.80 -10.37
C MET A 143 1.26 14.49 -10.82
N PHE A 144 1.45 13.52 -11.71
CA PHE A 144 2.77 13.18 -12.22
C PHE A 144 3.39 14.30 -13.08
N HIS A 145 2.57 14.91 -13.95
CA HIS A 145 3.00 15.95 -14.90
C HIS A 145 2.93 17.38 -14.35
N ASN A 146 2.43 17.59 -13.13
CA ASN A 146 2.08 18.90 -12.56
C ASN A 146 1.08 19.69 -13.42
N ASP A 147 0.13 19.00 -14.05
CA ASP A 147 -0.97 19.59 -14.81
C ASP A 147 -2.24 19.65 -13.94
N THR A 148 -2.10 20.07 -12.68
CA THR A 148 -3.26 20.30 -11.82
C THR A 148 -3.99 21.56 -12.28
N PRO A 149 -5.33 21.55 -12.40
CA PRO A 149 -6.09 22.72 -12.81
C PRO A 149 -5.77 23.91 -11.90
N ASP A 150 -5.60 25.11 -12.47
CA ASP A 150 -5.49 26.37 -11.74
C ASP A 150 -6.88 26.93 -11.39
N SER A 151 -6.94 27.87 -10.46
CA SER A 151 -8.09 28.72 -10.10
C SER A 151 -8.88 29.27 -11.29
N SER A 152 -8.21 29.51 -12.43
CA SER A 152 -8.82 29.97 -13.68
C SER A 152 -9.51 28.85 -14.50
N ASN A 153 -9.21 27.59 -14.22
CA ASN A 153 -9.64 26.43 -15.00
C ASN A 153 -10.87 25.76 -14.40
N LYS A 154 -12.06 26.08 -14.93
CA LYS A 154 -13.36 25.50 -14.54
C LYS A 154 -13.57 24.05 -14.98
N ASP A 155 -12.51 23.29 -15.30
CA ASP A 155 -12.64 21.88 -15.66
C ASP A 155 -13.03 21.05 -14.42
N SER A 156 -14.34 20.98 -14.21
CA SER A 156 -14.99 20.24 -13.13
C SER A 156 -14.57 18.77 -13.10
N ARG A 157 -14.23 18.17 -14.25
CA ARG A 157 -13.81 16.76 -14.31
C ARG A 157 -12.41 16.59 -13.74
N LYS A 158 -11.44 17.43 -14.13
CA LYS A 158 -10.07 17.39 -13.58
C LYS A 158 -10.08 17.56 -12.06
N LEU A 159 -10.80 18.57 -11.56
CA LEU A 159 -10.92 18.81 -10.13
C LEU A 159 -11.60 17.63 -9.40
N LYS A 160 -12.69 17.09 -9.97
CA LYS A 160 -13.38 15.92 -9.40
C LYS A 160 -12.48 14.69 -9.35
N ALA A 161 -11.66 14.43 -10.36
CA ALA A 161 -10.72 13.32 -10.37
C ALA A 161 -9.70 13.42 -9.23
N LEU A 162 -9.10 14.60 -9.01
CA LEU A 162 -8.14 14.84 -7.93
C LEU A 162 -8.79 14.69 -6.56
N LEU A 163 -9.95 15.31 -6.36
CA LEU A 163 -10.71 15.20 -5.10
C LEU A 163 -11.11 13.75 -4.80
N SER A 164 -11.55 12.99 -5.81
CA SER A 164 -11.88 11.56 -5.63
C SER A 164 -10.67 10.74 -5.19
N LEU A 165 -9.47 11.02 -5.74
CA LEU A 165 -8.24 10.33 -5.36
C LEU A 165 -7.82 10.65 -3.91
N CYS A 166 -7.88 11.93 -3.52
CA CYS A 166 -7.53 12.37 -2.16
C CYS A 166 -8.58 11.98 -1.10
N ARG A 167 -9.81 11.66 -1.50
CA ARG A 167 -10.89 11.23 -0.60
C ARG A 167 -10.97 9.71 -0.42
N ARG A 168 -10.09 8.93 -1.06
CA ARG A 168 -10.03 7.48 -0.90
C ARG A 168 -9.90 7.10 0.58
N ARG A 169 -10.60 6.04 0.96
CA ARG A 169 -10.66 5.56 2.36
C ARG A 169 -9.28 5.25 2.95
N TYR A 170 -8.35 4.77 2.14
CA TYR A 170 -6.92 4.65 2.46
C TYR A 170 -6.37 5.83 3.29
N TRP A 171 -6.67 7.07 2.91
CA TRP A 171 -6.14 8.27 3.59
C TRP A 171 -6.76 8.54 4.97
N ARG A 172 -7.85 7.84 5.32
CA ARG A 172 -8.56 7.98 6.60
C ARG A 172 -8.10 6.96 7.64
N ARG A 173 -7.14 6.09 7.30
CA ARG A 173 -6.61 5.05 8.19
C ARG A 173 -5.76 5.70 9.27
N VAL A 174 -5.98 5.34 10.52
CA VAL A 174 -5.20 5.84 11.68
C VAL A 174 -3.71 5.58 11.50
N TRP A 175 -3.34 4.41 10.95
CA TRP A 175 -1.96 3.98 10.79
C TRP A 175 -1.21 4.67 9.65
N ILE A 176 -1.90 5.40 8.76
CA ILE A 176 -1.27 6.02 7.58
C ILE A 176 -0.12 6.97 7.95
N ILE A 177 -0.20 7.58 9.13
CA ILE A 177 0.84 8.46 9.66
C ILE A 177 2.12 7.67 9.89
N GLN A 178 2.06 6.51 10.56
CA GLN A 178 3.25 5.68 10.78
C GLN A 178 3.82 5.17 9.45
N GLU A 179 2.95 4.81 8.51
CA GLU A 179 3.34 4.22 7.24
C GLU A 179 4.05 5.22 6.32
N LEU A 180 3.58 6.48 6.26
CA LEU A 180 4.14 7.49 5.36
C LEU A 180 5.17 8.42 6.03
N HIS A 181 4.93 8.81 7.28
CA HIS A 181 5.81 9.77 7.97
C HIS A 181 7.14 9.14 8.40
N LEU A 182 7.15 7.85 8.74
CA LEU A 182 8.37 7.15 9.14
C LEU A 182 9.13 6.56 7.96
N ALA A 183 8.54 6.58 6.76
CA ALA A 183 9.18 6.04 5.57
C ALA A 183 10.38 6.89 5.15
N LYS A 184 11.48 6.23 4.75
CA LYS A 184 12.61 6.90 4.08
C LYS A 184 12.20 7.51 2.73
N SER A 185 11.28 6.85 2.03
CA SER A 185 10.65 7.28 0.79
C SER A 185 9.36 6.49 0.58
N TYR A 186 8.43 7.01 -0.23
CA TYR A 186 7.24 6.26 -0.60
C TYR A 186 6.83 6.49 -2.05
N VAL A 187 6.08 5.52 -2.59
CA VAL A 187 5.48 5.60 -3.92
C VAL A 187 3.99 5.31 -3.80
N VAL A 188 3.19 6.25 -4.29
CA VAL A 188 1.73 6.12 -4.34
C VAL A 188 1.33 5.32 -5.58
N TRP A 189 0.65 4.20 -5.40
CA TRP A 189 0.14 3.35 -6.45
C TRP A 189 -1.39 3.41 -6.54
N CYS A 190 -1.91 3.41 -7.75
CA CYS A 190 -3.35 3.38 -8.01
C CYS A 190 -3.61 2.73 -9.37
N GLY A 191 -4.21 1.53 -9.35
CA GLY A 191 -4.22 0.66 -10.52
C GLY A 191 -2.80 0.42 -11.04
N HIS A 192 -2.60 0.52 -12.35
CA HIS A 192 -1.30 0.30 -13.01
C HIS A 192 -0.38 1.52 -13.00
N LYS A 193 -0.75 2.62 -12.31
CA LYS A 193 0.03 3.86 -12.27
C LYS A 193 0.65 4.07 -10.90
N SER A 194 1.82 4.69 -10.89
CA SER A 194 2.53 5.05 -9.67
C SER A 194 3.11 6.46 -9.74
N ILE A 195 3.24 7.10 -8.58
CA ILE A 195 3.78 8.45 -8.43
C ILE A 195 4.75 8.46 -7.24
N PRO A 196 6.00 8.90 -7.43
CA PRO A 196 6.92 9.06 -6.31
C PRO A 196 6.50 10.22 -5.40
N ASP A 197 6.76 10.07 -4.10
CA ASP A 197 6.54 11.05 -3.03
C ASP A 197 6.64 12.53 -3.44
N HIS A 198 7.78 13.00 -3.92
CA HIS A 198 8.02 14.40 -4.25
C HIS A 198 7.10 14.96 -5.35
N ARG A 199 6.62 14.10 -6.26
CA ARG A 199 5.62 14.50 -7.27
C ARG A 199 4.23 14.60 -6.64
N PHE A 200 3.89 13.63 -5.80
CA PHE A 200 2.61 13.59 -5.10
C PHE A 200 2.46 14.78 -4.16
N GLU A 201 3.47 15.05 -3.33
CA GLU A 201 3.50 16.17 -2.38
C GLU A 201 3.41 17.53 -3.08
N ARG A 202 4.17 17.72 -4.16
CA ARG A 202 4.11 18.96 -4.94
C ARG A 202 2.71 19.18 -5.54
N ALA A 203 2.09 18.13 -6.06
CA ALA A 203 0.75 18.23 -6.61
C ALA A 203 -0.29 18.57 -5.53
N LEU A 204 -0.16 17.99 -4.32
CA LEU A 204 -1.03 18.34 -3.18
C LEU A 204 -0.84 19.78 -2.72
N ALA A 205 0.41 20.26 -2.62
CA ALA A 205 0.70 21.65 -2.25
C ALA A 205 0.04 22.63 -3.24
N GLY A 206 0.09 22.33 -4.54
CA GLY A 206 -0.59 23.11 -5.58
C GLY A 206 -2.12 23.18 -5.39
N LEU A 207 -2.74 22.12 -4.87
CA LEU A 207 -4.18 22.09 -4.60
C LEU A 207 -4.56 22.85 -3.31
N SER A 208 -3.72 22.79 -2.27
CA SER A 208 -3.97 23.50 -1.01
C SER A 208 -3.91 25.02 -1.18
N CYS A 209 -2.91 25.53 -1.91
CA CYS A 209 -2.79 26.96 -2.21
C CYS A 209 -3.98 27.53 -3.02
N GLN A 210 -4.76 26.68 -3.68
CA GLN A 210 -5.95 27.08 -4.44
C GLN A 210 -7.22 27.10 -3.59
N ASN A 211 -7.27 26.40 -2.45
CA ASN A 211 -8.46 26.36 -1.59
C ASN A 211 -8.50 27.54 -0.60
N ASP A 212 -7.36 28.07 -0.18
CA ASP A 212 -7.27 29.22 0.74
C ASP A 212 -7.73 30.55 0.12
N THR A 213 -7.94 30.59 -1.21
CA THR A 213 -8.47 31.77 -1.92
C THR A 213 -9.99 31.79 -2.04
N TYR A 214 -10.70 30.76 -1.55
CA TYR A 214 -12.16 30.64 -1.63
C TYR A 214 -12.90 30.71 -0.27
N SER A 215 -12.18 30.91 0.84
CA SER A 215 -12.79 30.98 2.19
C SER A 215 -13.27 32.37 2.63
N ASP A 216 -13.04 33.43 1.84
CA ASP A 216 -13.39 34.82 2.24
C ASP A 216 -14.67 35.38 1.60
N ASP A 217 -15.37 34.65 0.73
CA ASP A 217 -16.54 35.16 -0.01
C ASP A 217 -17.90 34.60 0.44
N PHE A 218 -18.04 34.23 1.71
CA PHE A 218 -19.35 34.07 2.34
C PHE A 218 -19.32 34.61 3.79
N SER A 219 -19.52 35.92 3.91
CA SER A 219 -20.05 36.59 5.11
C SER A 219 -21.52 36.92 4.92
#